data_AF-A0A931NX03-F1
#
_entry.id   AF-A0A931NX03-F1
#
_cell.length_a   1.000
_cell.length_b   1.000
_cell.length_c   1.000
_cell.angle_alpha   90.00
_cell.angle_beta   90.00
_cell.angle_gamma   90.00
#
_symmetry.space_group_name_H-M   'P 1'
#
loop_
_entity.id
_entity.type
_entity.pdbx_description
1 polymer ?
#
loop_
_entity_poly.entity_id
_entity_poly.type
_entity_poly.pdbx_seq_one_letter_code
_entity_poly.pdbx_strand_id
1 'polypeptide(L)'
;MRTAATPRLRTTLTTRTASAGAFWFAALLACFAPGNSAAAQTIDLGAQGNCSLDGQQAVTLALPTGIYTMQPVHGLYDAWFRWPGGPVGCDGSGGNCDNGWTAYWDVRRADGTIEHYPNAAVPNSDRWATPALALEHSSPAFITTTEYELLNFFIYDAPCSDNAGGVSLNISPCLAIDIQPSDEAACGSYGVYFGTHAIGLEPISYAWQIQTAPDQWVDLHDGVNIGANAAAFEATNPTDRYFLFRSLSGQDALLRCVISNTCGSIVTNAAPFHNFDPHDPVCPSCDPDTNQDGVADQGDVDYLINVVAGGSNPSGIDPDFNQDGVADQGDIDALINVIAGGQCP
;
A
#
# COMPACT_ATOMS: atom_id res chain seq x y z
N MET A 1 0.10 -22.51 -96.19
CA MET A 1 -0.21 -21.07 -96.11
C MET A 1 -1.47 -20.91 -95.28
N ARG A 2 -1.33 -20.62 -93.98
CA ARG A 2 -2.44 -20.33 -93.07
C ARG A 2 -2.08 -19.08 -92.28
N THR A 3 -2.89 -18.06 -92.43
CA THR A 3 -2.84 -16.73 -91.84
C THR A 3 -3.25 -16.77 -90.37
N ALA A 4 -2.57 -15.95 -89.58
CA ALA A 4 -2.76 -15.78 -88.15
C ALA A 4 -4.06 -15.04 -87.81
N ALA A 5 -4.71 -15.45 -86.72
CA ALA A 5 -5.79 -14.71 -86.07
C ALA A 5 -5.43 -14.49 -84.59
N THR A 6 -5.47 -13.22 -84.18
CA THR A 6 -5.16 -12.67 -82.85
C THR A 6 -6.33 -12.91 -81.88
N PRO A 7 -6.10 -13.32 -80.62
CA PRO A 7 -7.14 -13.33 -79.60
C PRO A 7 -7.16 -12.02 -78.77
N ARG A 8 -8.36 -11.45 -78.60
CA ARG A 8 -8.66 -10.32 -77.70
C ARG A 8 -8.78 -10.82 -76.25
N LEU A 9 -8.02 -10.23 -75.34
CA LEU A 9 -8.22 -10.37 -73.89
C LEU A 9 -9.41 -9.51 -73.43
N ARG A 10 -10.35 -10.15 -72.73
CA ARG A 10 -11.54 -9.56 -72.13
C ARG A 10 -11.30 -9.47 -70.62
N THR A 11 -11.09 -8.27 -70.10
CA THR A 11 -10.88 -8.02 -68.67
C THR A 11 -12.24 -7.90 -67.98
N THR A 12 -12.60 -8.88 -67.16
CA THR A 12 -13.82 -8.84 -66.34
C THR A 12 -13.48 -8.26 -64.97
N LEU A 13 -13.92 -7.02 -64.71
CA LEU A 13 -13.77 -6.36 -63.42
C LEU A 13 -14.80 -6.95 -62.43
N THR A 14 -14.34 -7.67 -61.41
CA THR A 14 -15.19 -8.17 -60.33
C THR A 14 -15.08 -7.21 -59.14
N THR A 15 -16.09 -6.39 -58.91
CA THR A 15 -16.22 -5.53 -57.73
C THR A 15 -16.52 -6.38 -56.50
N ARG A 16 -15.53 -6.56 -55.62
CA ARG A 16 -15.73 -7.02 -54.23
C ARG A 16 -16.04 -5.80 -53.36
N THR A 17 -17.26 -5.75 -52.84
CA THR A 17 -17.65 -4.85 -51.75
C THR A 17 -17.06 -5.37 -50.44
N ALA A 18 -16.06 -4.66 -49.91
CA ALA A 18 -15.56 -4.88 -48.56
C ALA A 18 -16.46 -4.10 -47.58
N SER A 19 -17.22 -4.81 -46.76
CA SER A 19 -17.94 -4.24 -45.62
C SER A 19 -16.96 -4.02 -44.47
N ALA A 20 -16.60 -2.77 -44.21
CA ALA A 20 -15.86 -2.36 -43.03
C ALA A 20 -16.82 -2.33 -41.82
N GLY A 21 -16.83 -3.41 -41.03
CA GLY A 21 -17.44 -3.41 -39.70
C GLY A 21 -16.44 -2.88 -38.69
N ALA A 22 -16.46 -1.57 -38.43
CA ALA A 22 -15.69 -0.95 -37.36
C ALA A 22 -16.42 -1.19 -36.01
N PHE A 23 -16.06 -2.27 -35.33
CA PHE A 23 -16.39 -2.43 -33.91
C PHE A 23 -15.42 -1.58 -33.09
N TRP A 24 -15.88 -0.40 -32.67
CA TRP A 24 -15.22 0.37 -31.63
C TRP A 24 -15.46 -0.32 -30.27
N PHE A 25 -14.55 -1.18 -29.85
CA PHE A 25 -14.38 -1.45 -28.42
C PHE A 25 -13.61 -0.26 -27.84
N ALA A 26 -14.34 0.72 -27.33
CA ALA A 26 -13.78 1.65 -26.36
C ALA A 26 -13.53 0.85 -25.08
N ALA A 27 -12.35 0.25 -24.97
CA ALA A 27 -11.82 -0.15 -23.67
C ALA A 27 -11.63 1.14 -22.89
N LEU A 28 -12.60 1.46 -22.02
CA LEU A 28 -12.41 2.41 -20.94
C LEU A 28 -11.34 1.77 -20.05
N LEU A 29 -10.08 2.09 -20.34
CA LEU A 29 -8.99 1.87 -19.42
C LEU A 29 -9.24 2.83 -18.25
N ALA A 30 -10.08 2.41 -17.31
CA ALA A 30 -10.07 2.97 -15.98
C ALA A 30 -8.70 2.58 -15.43
N CYS A 31 -7.70 3.44 -15.68
CA CYS A 31 -6.52 3.47 -14.85
C CYS A 31 -7.03 3.74 -13.44
N PHE A 32 -7.25 2.68 -12.66
CA PHE A 32 -7.24 2.77 -11.22
C PHE A 32 -5.84 3.26 -10.89
N ALA A 33 -5.70 4.58 -10.79
CA ALA A 33 -4.54 5.15 -10.17
C ALA A 33 -4.44 4.48 -8.79
N PRO A 34 -3.26 3.95 -8.40
CA PRO A 34 -3.07 3.44 -7.06
C PRO A 34 -3.62 4.48 -6.09
N GLY A 35 -4.48 4.04 -5.17
CA GLY A 35 -5.21 4.93 -4.27
C GLY A 35 -4.22 5.87 -3.59
N ASN A 36 -4.15 7.11 -4.09
CA ASN A 36 -3.38 8.15 -3.45
C ASN A 36 -4.08 8.40 -2.12
N SER A 37 -3.53 7.82 -1.07
CA SER A 37 -3.93 8.11 0.30
C SER A 37 -3.87 9.63 0.45
N ALA A 38 -5.00 10.26 0.76
CA ALA A 38 -5.02 11.70 0.90
C ALA A 38 -4.01 12.09 1.98
N ALA A 39 -3.03 12.93 1.63
CA ALA A 39 -2.09 13.44 2.63
C ALA A 39 -2.86 14.14 3.76
N ALA A 40 -2.26 14.19 4.95
CA ALA A 40 -2.81 14.97 6.06
C ALA A 40 -3.08 16.42 5.62
N GLN A 41 -4.25 16.95 5.95
CA GLN A 41 -4.68 18.31 5.63
C GLN A 41 -5.12 19.02 6.90
N THR A 42 -4.65 20.25 7.09
CA THR A 42 -5.16 21.12 8.16
C THR A 42 -6.21 22.06 7.59
N ILE A 43 -7.35 22.18 8.28
CA ILE A 43 -8.39 23.17 7.99
C ILE A 43 -8.64 24.06 9.21
N ASP A 44 -8.92 25.34 8.95
CA ASP A 44 -9.21 26.32 9.98
C ASP A 44 -10.66 26.79 9.85
N LEU A 45 -11.47 26.54 10.88
CA LEU A 45 -12.87 26.94 10.92
C LEU A 45 -13.03 28.16 11.84
N GLY A 46 -13.13 29.35 11.26
CA GLY A 46 -13.39 30.57 12.03
C GLY A 46 -14.85 30.63 12.49
N ALA A 47 -15.08 30.87 13.79
CA ALA A 47 -16.43 30.77 14.37
C ALA A 47 -17.44 31.79 13.83
N GLN A 48 -16.97 32.89 13.24
CA GLN A 48 -17.82 33.87 12.56
C GLN A 48 -17.93 33.63 11.05
N GLY A 49 -16.82 33.18 10.42
CA GLY A 49 -16.71 33.06 8.96
C GLY A 49 -17.11 31.70 8.40
N ASN A 50 -17.15 30.68 9.26
CA ASN A 50 -17.51 29.31 8.91
C ASN A 50 -18.70 28.81 9.72
N CYS A 51 -19.50 29.72 10.28
CA CYS A 51 -20.69 29.39 11.04
C CYS A 51 -21.93 29.32 10.14
N SER A 52 -22.77 28.29 10.33
CA SER A 52 -23.96 28.08 9.51
C SER A 52 -24.88 27.03 10.14
N LEU A 53 -26.19 27.09 9.86
CA LEU A 53 -27.14 26.02 10.23
C LEU A 53 -27.33 24.97 9.13
N ASP A 54 -26.73 25.18 7.96
CA ASP A 54 -26.92 24.35 6.76
C ASP A 54 -25.61 24.07 6.01
N GLY A 55 -24.45 24.43 6.57
CA GLY A 55 -23.13 24.23 5.99
C GLY A 55 -22.76 25.15 4.82
N GLN A 56 -23.49 26.23 4.54
CA GLN A 56 -23.20 27.12 3.40
C GLN A 56 -21.90 27.91 3.52
N GLN A 57 -21.36 28.05 4.74
CA GLN A 57 -20.09 28.72 5.02
C GLN A 57 -18.95 27.72 5.30
N ALA A 58 -19.10 26.49 4.84
CA ALA A 58 -18.14 25.43 5.13
C ALA A 58 -16.82 25.56 4.38
N VAL A 59 -15.79 24.90 4.93
CA VAL A 59 -14.60 24.50 4.18
C VAL A 59 -14.86 23.11 3.61
N THR A 60 -14.79 22.96 2.30
CA THR A 60 -15.03 21.69 1.62
C THR A 60 -13.73 20.93 1.41
N LEU A 61 -13.66 19.67 1.87
CA LEU A 61 -12.59 18.75 1.54
C LEU A 61 -13.11 17.60 0.70
N ALA A 62 -12.29 17.17 -0.26
CA ALA A 62 -12.53 15.97 -1.05
C ALA A 62 -11.74 14.81 -0.46
N LEU A 63 -12.46 13.82 0.08
CA LEU A 63 -11.86 12.65 0.71
C LEU A 63 -12.17 11.39 -0.12
N PRO A 64 -11.15 10.68 -0.63
CA PRO A 64 -11.32 9.32 -1.16
C PRO A 64 -11.92 8.36 -0.14
N THR A 65 -12.37 7.18 -0.57
CA THR A 65 -12.81 6.09 0.31
C THR A 65 -11.78 5.80 1.41
N GLY A 66 -12.22 5.76 2.68
CA GLY A 66 -11.35 5.47 3.81
C GLY A 66 -11.97 5.87 5.16
N ILE A 67 -11.20 5.64 6.22
CA ILE A 67 -11.50 6.16 7.56
C ILE A 67 -10.52 7.29 7.83
N TYR A 68 -11.04 8.45 8.22
CA TYR A 68 -10.23 9.64 8.51
C TYR A 68 -10.38 10.02 9.97
N THR A 69 -9.24 10.39 10.55
CA THR A 69 -9.17 11.10 11.82
C THR A 69 -9.41 12.57 11.60
N MET A 70 -10.17 13.16 12.51
CA MET A 70 -10.42 14.60 12.59
C MET A 70 -10.02 15.02 13.99
N GLN A 71 -8.80 15.55 14.12
CA GLN A 71 -8.21 15.89 15.41
C GLN A 71 -8.12 17.42 15.52
N PRO A 72 -8.75 18.04 16.53
CA PRO A 72 -8.44 19.41 16.89
C PRO A 72 -6.95 19.56 17.23
N VAL A 73 -6.31 20.59 16.70
CA VAL A 73 -4.87 20.84 16.88
C VAL A 73 -4.61 22.31 17.17
N HIS A 74 -3.43 22.60 17.74
CA HIS A 74 -2.92 23.97 17.82
C HIS A 74 -2.57 24.47 16.41
N GLY A 75 -3.52 25.17 15.78
CA GLY A 75 -3.37 25.79 14.46
C GLY A 75 -3.59 27.30 14.52
N LEU A 76 -4.43 27.83 13.61
CA LEU A 76 -4.88 29.21 13.68
C LEU A 76 -5.84 29.45 14.86
N TYR A 77 -6.61 28.43 15.24
CA TYR A 77 -7.58 28.49 16.32
C TYR A 77 -7.53 27.24 17.20
N ASP A 78 -7.54 27.43 18.52
CA ASP A 78 -7.59 26.31 19.48
C ASP A 78 -9.04 25.85 19.74
N ALA A 79 -9.96 26.81 19.88
CA ALA A 79 -11.36 26.57 20.20
C ALA A 79 -12.20 27.84 19.96
N TRP A 80 -13.52 27.67 19.94
CA TRP A 80 -14.49 28.74 19.72
C TRP A 80 -15.50 28.86 20.86
N PHE A 81 -16.20 29.98 20.88
CA PHE A 81 -17.17 30.33 21.89
C PHE A 81 -18.45 30.88 21.24
N ARG A 82 -19.61 30.37 21.70
CA ARG A 82 -20.93 30.64 21.10
C ARG A 82 -21.55 31.98 21.52
N TRP A 83 -21.31 32.42 22.75
CA TRP A 83 -22.10 33.49 23.36
C TRP A 83 -21.32 34.80 23.48
N PRO A 84 -21.98 35.95 23.57
CA PRO A 84 -21.30 37.17 24.00
C PRO A 84 -21.07 37.15 25.51
N GLY A 85 -19.94 37.69 25.98
CA GLY A 85 -19.65 37.90 27.42
C GLY A 85 -18.62 36.96 28.05
N GLY A 86 -18.07 36.01 27.28
CA GLY A 86 -17.02 35.11 27.73
C GLY A 86 -17.49 33.99 28.66
N PRO A 87 -16.56 33.14 29.12
CA PRO A 87 -16.87 31.95 29.88
C PRO A 87 -17.41 32.30 31.28
N VAL A 88 -18.46 31.60 31.73
CA VAL A 88 -19.09 31.75 33.05
C VAL A 88 -19.49 30.39 33.62
N GLY A 89 -19.59 30.31 34.95
CA GLY A 89 -20.05 29.10 35.64
C GLY A 89 -19.04 27.94 35.64
N CYS A 90 -17.76 28.21 35.36
CA CYS A 90 -16.72 27.18 35.40
C CYS A 90 -16.37 26.77 36.83
N ASP A 91 -15.94 25.53 37.00
CA ASP A 91 -15.39 25.04 38.27
C ASP A 91 -13.95 25.54 38.53
N GLY A 92 -13.35 25.10 39.64
CA GLY A 92 -12.00 25.49 40.04
C GLY A 92 -10.88 25.01 39.11
N SER A 93 -11.15 24.03 38.24
CA SER A 93 -10.24 23.59 37.17
C SER A 93 -10.47 24.33 35.85
N GLY A 94 -11.47 25.21 35.78
CA GLY A 94 -11.85 25.88 34.54
C GLY A 94 -12.62 24.98 33.57
N GLY A 95 -13.13 23.83 34.03
CA GLY A 95 -14.04 22.98 33.27
C GLY A 95 -15.49 23.20 33.69
N ASN A 96 -16.38 22.35 33.15
CA ASN A 96 -17.79 22.31 33.52
C ASN A 96 -18.51 23.68 33.41
N CYS A 97 -18.10 24.55 32.49
CA CYS A 97 -18.65 25.89 32.39
C CYS A 97 -20.11 25.88 31.90
N ASP A 98 -20.97 26.71 32.49
CA ASP A 98 -22.31 26.97 31.96
C ASP A 98 -22.23 27.56 30.55
N ASN A 99 -21.33 28.54 30.37
CA ASN A 99 -20.88 28.97 29.06
C ASN A 99 -19.37 28.86 29.04
N GLY A 100 -18.79 28.13 28.10
CA GLY A 100 -17.34 28.07 27.92
C GLY A 100 -16.93 27.77 26.49
N TRP A 101 -15.63 27.86 26.26
CA TRP A 101 -14.96 27.52 25.01
C TRP A 101 -15.11 26.04 24.67
N THR A 102 -15.17 25.74 23.39
CA THR A 102 -15.25 24.37 22.88
C THR A 102 -14.49 24.19 21.56
N ALA A 103 -13.96 22.99 21.32
CA ALA A 103 -13.26 22.60 20.10
C ALA A 103 -14.16 21.75 19.17
N TYR A 104 -15.41 22.17 18.97
CA TYR A 104 -16.39 21.41 18.18
C TYR A 104 -16.49 21.87 16.74
N TRP A 105 -16.94 20.96 15.91
CA TRP A 105 -17.21 21.20 14.51
C TRP A 105 -18.33 20.29 14.03
N ASP A 106 -18.75 20.55 12.80
CA ASP A 106 -19.85 19.85 12.16
C ASP A 106 -19.44 19.52 10.75
N VAL A 107 -19.91 18.36 10.27
CA VAL A 107 -19.64 17.90 8.91
C VAL A 107 -20.97 17.68 8.21
N ARG A 108 -21.14 18.32 7.05
CA ARG A 108 -22.27 18.08 6.15
C ARG A 108 -21.84 17.24 4.96
N ARG A 109 -22.51 16.11 4.79
CA ARG A 109 -22.34 15.18 3.65
C ARG A 109 -23.08 15.65 2.40
N ALA A 110 -22.77 15.03 1.26
CA ALA A 110 -23.39 15.34 -0.02
C ALA A 110 -24.91 15.05 -0.06
N ASP A 111 -25.37 14.07 0.71
CA ASP A 111 -26.80 13.75 0.87
C ASP A 111 -27.57 14.77 1.72
N GLY A 112 -26.86 15.73 2.33
CA GLY A 112 -27.41 16.76 3.20
C GLY A 112 -27.43 16.41 4.68
N THR A 113 -27.04 15.20 5.07
CA THR A 113 -26.87 14.80 6.47
C THR A 113 -25.84 15.69 7.16
N ILE A 114 -26.15 16.14 8.38
CA ILE A 114 -25.24 16.89 9.26
C ILE A 114 -24.86 16.00 10.44
N GLU A 115 -23.57 15.86 10.65
CA GLU A 115 -22.97 15.13 11.77
C GLU A 115 -22.28 16.13 12.70
N HIS A 116 -22.59 16.04 13.99
CA HIS A 116 -22.04 16.91 15.04
C HIS A 116 -20.85 16.23 15.70
N TYR A 117 -19.76 16.96 15.93
CA TYR A 117 -18.54 16.42 16.52
C TYR A 117 -18.12 17.24 17.75
N PRO A 118 -18.25 16.66 18.97
CA PRO A 118 -18.75 15.33 19.30
C PRO A 118 -20.27 15.17 19.10
N ASN A 119 -20.74 13.92 18.98
CA ASN A 119 -22.11 13.53 18.60
C ASN A 119 -23.18 13.74 19.70
N ALA A 120 -23.09 14.82 20.48
CA ALA A 120 -24.05 15.12 21.53
C ALA A 120 -24.29 16.63 21.66
N ALA A 121 -25.50 16.98 22.09
CA ALA A 121 -25.77 18.31 22.61
C ALA A 121 -24.78 18.59 23.74
N VAL A 122 -23.88 19.55 23.51
CA VAL A 122 -22.78 19.94 24.38
C VAL A 122 -23.19 19.97 25.85
N PRO A 123 -22.85 18.93 26.65
CA PRO A 123 -23.07 19.02 28.08
C PRO A 123 -22.19 20.14 28.65
N ASN A 124 -22.57 20.73 29.79
CA ASN A 124 -21.73 21.75 30.42
C ASN A 124 -20.33 21.20 30.76
N SER A 125 -20.18 19.88 30.94
CA SER A 125 -18.89 19.21 31.21
C SER A 125 -17.83 19.36 30.13
N ASP A 126 -18.23 19.91 29.00
CA ASP A 126 -17.55 19.82 27.73
C ASP A 126 -17.23 21.25 27.22
N ARG A 127 -17.32 22.22 28.15
CA ARG A 127 -17.06 23.65 27.97
C ARG A 127 -16.02 24.12 28.98
N TRP A 128 -15.11 24.97 28.51
CA TRP A 128 -13.90 25.32 29.26
C TRP A 128 -13.69 26.82 29.39
N ALA A 129 -12.94 27.23 30.42
CA ALA A 129 -12.69 28.62 30.74
C ALA A 129 -11.73 29.30 29.75
N THR A 130 -10.97 28.53 28.97
CA THR A 130 -10.04 29.06 27.97
C THR A 130 -10.05 28.21 26.70
N PRO A 131 -9.64 28.78 25.54
CA PRO A 131 -9.51 28.00 24.31
C PRO A 131 -8.52 26.84 24.44
N ALA A 132 -7.38 27.06 25.11
CA ALA A 132 -6.34 26.05 25.28
C ALA A 132 -6.83 24.84 26.10
N LEU A 133 -7.60 25.07 27.17
CA LEU A 133 -8.21 23.99 27.95
C LEU A 133 -9.24 23.21 27.13
N ALA A 134 -10.03 23.90 26.30
CA ALA A 134 -10.98 23.22 25.41
C ALA A 134 -10.28 22.31 24.40
N LEU A 135 -9.14 22.73 23.86
CA LEU A 135 -8.33 21.93 22.96
C LEU A 135 -7.66 20.75 23.68
N GLU A 136 -7.06 20.97 24.86
CA GLU A 136 -6.41 19.94 25.67
C GLU A 136 -7.37 18.79 26.04
N HIS A 137 -8.64 19.11 26.23
CA HIS A 137 -9.68 18.14 26.57
C HIS A 137 -10.50 17.66 25.37
N SER A 138 -10.16 18.10 24.15
CA SER A 138 -10.78 17.59 22.94
C SER A 138 -10.30 16.17 22.63
N SER A 139 -11.14 15.39 21.94
CA SER A 139 -10.79 14.05 21.48
C SER A 139 -10.88 13.99 19.96
N PRO A 140 -10.06 13.14 19.30
CA PRO A 140 -10.22 12.89 17.87
C PRO A 140 -11.60 12.31 17.61
N ALA A 141 -12.17 12.66 16.46
CA ALA A 141 -13.29 11.93 15.90
C ALA A 141 -12.89 11.21 14.62
N PHE A 142 -13.75 10.28 14.20
CA PHE A 142 -13.54 9.47 13.01
C PHE A 142 -14.70 9.65 12.06
N ILE A 143 -14.40 9.76 10.77
CA ILE A 143 -15.39 9.76 9.70
C ILE A 143 -15.02 8.72 8.65
N THR A 144 -16.01 7.94 8.23
CA THR A 144 -15.85 6.95 7.17
C THR A 144 -16.49 7.47 5.89
N THR A 145 -15.76 7.31 4.79
CA THR A 145 -16.24 7.52 3.42
C THR A 145 -16.19 6.18 2.69
N THR A 146 -17.31 5.76 2.08
CA THR A 146 -17.37 4.50 1.31
C THR A 146 -17.05 4.71 -0.17
N GLU A 147 -17.12 5.95 -0.62
CA GLU A 147 -16.78 6.40 -1.96
C GLU A 147 -16.03 7.73 -1.86
N TYR A 148 -15.58 8.26 -3.00
CA TYR A 148 -15.05 9.61 -3.05
C TYR A 148 -16.15 10.61 -2.66
N GLU A 149 -15.95 11.34 -1.56
CA GLU A 149 -16.97 12.21 -0.97
C GLU A 149 -16.47 13.64 -0.78
N LEU A 150 -17.34 14.62 -1.05
CA LEU A 150 -17.11 16.02 -0.69
C LEU A 150 -17.75 16.30 0.67
N LEU A 151 -16.91 16.51 1.67
CA LEU A 151 -17.33 16.81 3.04
C LEU A 151 -17.20 18.31 3.33
N ASN A 152 -18.25 18.88 3.92
CA ASN A 152 -18.32 20.31 4.24
C ASN A 152 -18.17 20.50 5.74
N PHE A 153 -17.04 21.05 6.18
CA PHE A 153 -16.71 21.28 7.59
C PHE A 153 -17.08 22.70 8.00
N PHE A 154 -17.81 22.86 9.10
CA PHE A 154 -18.31 24.15 9.56
C PHE A 154 -18.58 24.14 11.07
N ILE A 155 -19.03 25.28 11.61
CA ILE A 155 -19.51 25.42 12.98
C ILE A 155 -21.03 25.58 12.96
N TYR A 156 -21.77 24.66 13.59
CA TYR A 156 -23.22 24.67 13.64
C TYR A 156 -23.73 25.63 14.71
N ASP A 157 -23.95 26.88 14.29
CA ASP A 157 -24.51 27.90 15.15
C ASP A 157 -25.17 29.05 14.37
N ALA A 158 -26.00 29.83 15.07
CA ALA A 158 -26.51 31.12 14.61
C ALA A 158 -27.05 31.95 15.80
N PRO A 159 -26.91 33.28 15.78
CA PRO A 159 -26.24 34.08 14.74
C PRO A 159 -24.72 33.89 14.75
N CYS A 160 -24.03 34.15 13.63
CA CYS A 160 -22.57 33.98 13.59
C CYS A 160 -21.81 35.18 14.17
N SER A 161 -22.50 36.32 14.38
CA SER A 161 -21.88 37.58 14.79
C SER A 161 -21.46 37.64 16.26
N ASP A 162 -22.04 36.79 17.11
CA ASP A 162 -21.69 36.69 18.54
C ASP A 162 -20.72 35.56 18.87
N ASN A 163 -20.31 34.81 17.84
CA ASN A 163 -19.25 33.82 17.96
C ASN A 163 -17.87 34.46 18.06
N ALA A 164 -16.95 33.79 18.75
CA ALA A 164 -15.55 34.19 18.85
C ALA A 164 -14.60 32.99 18.69
N GLY A 165 -13.40 33.23 18.16
CA GLY A 165 -12.38 32.20 17.94
C GLY A 165 -12.68 31.31 16.71
N GLY A 166 -12.36 30.02 16.83
CA GLY A 166 -12.51 29.03 15.76
C GLY A 166 -11.95 27.66 16.19
N VAL A 167 -11.91 26.67 15.30
CA VAL A 167 -11.19 25.42 15.55
C VAL A 167 -10.33 25.04 14.35
N SER A 168 -9.08 24.69 14.61
CA SER A 168 -8.17 24.11 13.61
C SER A 168 -8.21 22.58 13.72
N LEU A 169 -8.43 21.90 12.61
CA LEU A 169 -8.52 20.44 12.54
C LEU A 169 -7.43 19.88 11.65
N ASN A 170 -6.71 18.88 12.13
CA ASN A 170 -5.91 18.00 11.30
C ASN A 170 -6.77 16.82 10.83
N ILE A 171 -6.96 16.72 9.53
CA ILE A 171 -7.72 15.67 8.84
C ILE A 171 -6.70 14.73 8.21
N SER A 172 -6.61 13.50 8.68
CA SER A 172 -5.62 12.53 8.20
C SER A 172 -6.25 11.15 8.02
N PRO A 173 -5.86 10.37 7.01
CA PRO A 173 -6.25 8.96 6.94
C PRO A 173 -5.88 8.28 8.24
N CYS A 174 -6.81 7.53 8.83
CA CYS A 174 -6.50 6.84 10.08
C CYS A 174 -5.48 5.73 9.88
N LEU A 175 -5.55 5.04 8.75
CA LEU A 175 -4.58 4.05 8.32
C LEU A 175 -4.53 4.05 6.80
N ALA A 176 -3.33 4.12 6.24
CA ALA A 176 -3.10 4.20 4.81
C ALA A 176 -1.80 3.46 4.47
N ILE A 177 -1.82 2.67 3.38
CA ILE A 177 -0.59 2.08 2.84
C ILE A 177 0.15 3.15 2.04
N ASP A 178 1.39 3.42 2.43
CA ASP A 178 2.32 4.33 1.78
C ASP A 178 3.23 3.57 0.80
N ILE A 179 3.63 2.33 1.16
CA ILE A 179 4.45 1.46 0.30
C ILE A 179 3.80 0.08 0.20
N GLN A 180 3.39 -0.30 -1.00
CA GLN A 180 2.95 -1.68 -1.30
C GLN A 180 4.17 -2.61 -1.37
N PRO A 181 4.02 -3.90 -1.03
CA PRO A 181 5.06 -4.87 -1.34
C PRO A 181 5.33 -4.98 -2.83
N SER A 182 6.60 -5.18 -3.18
CA SER A 182 7.05 -5.58 -4.50
C SER A 182 6.91 -7.09 -4.69
N ASP A 183 6.74 -7.48 -5.94
CA ASP A 183 6.94 -8.85 -6.41
C ASP A 183 8.40 -9.23 -6.15
N GLU A 184 8.65 -10.42 -5.62
CA GLU A 184 10.00 -10.92 -5.35
C GLU A 184 10.24 -12.23 -6.08
N ALA A 185 11.51 -12.59 -6.26
CA ALA A 185 11.88 -13.88 -6.78
C ALA A 185 13.16 -14.40 -6.12
N ALA A 186 13.26 -15.72 -5.97
CA ALA A 186 14.46 -16.38 -5.51
C ALA A 186 14.78 -17.60 -6.38
N CYS A 187 16.02 -18.03 -6.29
CA CYS A 187 16.50 -19.25 -6.92
C CYS A 187 16.59 -20.36 -5.88
N GLY A 188 15.95 -21.50 -6.14
CA GLY A 188 16.01 -22.65 -5.25
C GLY A 188 15.50 -22.36 -3.83
N SER A 189 16.41 -22.35 -2.86
CA SER A 189 16.09 -22.15 -1.44
C SER A 189 16.56 -20.81 -0.89
N TYR A 190 16.96 -19.84 -1.70
CA TYR A 190 17.33 -18.52 -1.17
C TYR A 190 16.11 -17.79 -0.57
N GLY A 191 16.35 -17.04 0.49
CA GLY A 191 15.32 -16.22 1.14
C GLY A 191 15.31 -14.80 0.58
N VAL A 192 14.13 -14.19 0.51
CA VAL A 192 13.91 -12.80 0.07
C VAL A 192 13.18 -12.02 1.16
N TYR A 193 13.35 -10.69 1.16
CA TYR A 193 12.61 -9.83 2.07
C TYR A 193 11.39 -9.25 1.38
N PHE A 194 10.23 -9.47 1.97
CA PHE A 194 9.04 -8.69 1.64
C PHE A 194 8.93 -7.53 2.61
N GLY A 195 8.46 -6.39 2.11
CA GLY A 195 8.30 -5.18 2.91
C GLY A 195 7.10 -4.36 2.47
N THR A 196 6.41 -3.75 3.43
CA THR A 196 5.36 -2.76 3.17
C THR A 196 5.54 -1.56 4.09
N HIS A 197 4.73 -0.52 3.98
CA HIS A 197 4.69 0.58 4.94
C HIS A 197 3.28 1.14 5.01
N ALA A 198 2.82 1.39 6.23
CA ALA A 198 1.63 2.19 6.46
C ALA A 198 1.94 3.41 7.31
N ILE A 199 1.17 4.46 7.06
CA ILE A 199 1.07 5.65 7.87
C ILE A 199 -0.30 5.68 8.53
N GLY A 200 -0.42 6.30 9.70
CA GLY A 200 -1.67 6.37 10.42
C GLY A 200 -1.50 6.61 11.91
N LEU A 201 -2.57 6.41 12.67
CA LEU A 201 -2.50 6.40 14.12
C LEU A 201 -1.71 5.19 14.63
N GLU A 202 -0.73 5.45 15.48
CA GLU A 202 0.02 4.42 16.19
C GLU A 202 -0.78 3.86 17.39
N PRO A 203 -0.53 2.60 17.82
CA PRO A 203 0.40 1.64 17.23
C PRO A 203 -0.16 0.97 15.96
N ILE A 204 0.69 0.83 14.93
CA ILE A 204 0.40 0.07 13.71
C ILE A 204 0.97 -1.36 13.82
N SER A 205 0.13 -2.36 13.58
CA SER A 205 0.49 -3.78 13.58
C SER A 205 0.47 -4.36 12.16
N TYR A 206 1.37 -5.29 11.88
CA TYR A 206 1.49 -5.99 10.61
C TYR A 206 1.23 -7.49 10.81
N ALA A 207 0.61 -8.13 9.82
CA ALA A 207 0.41 -9.58 9.77
C ALA A 207 0.48 -10.04 8.32
N TRP A 208 1.60 -10.66 7.94
CA TRP A 208 1.78 -11.22 6.61
C TRP A 208 0.96 -12.50 6.44
N GLN A 209 0.35 -12.64 5.27
CA GLN A 209 -0.51 -13.75 4.89
C GLN A 209 -0.03 -14.36 3.59
N ILE A 210 -0.17 -15.69 3.49
CA ILE A 210 0.04 -16.44 2.25
C ILE A 210 -1.29 -16.96 1.71
N GLN A 211 -1.44 -16.95 0.39
CA GLN A 211 -2.61 -17.51 -0.28
C GLN A 211 -2.51 -19.05 -0.34
N THR A 212 -3.52 -19.75 0.18
CA THR A 212 -3.57 -21.23 0.21
C THR A 212 -4.57 -21.83 -0.77
N ALA A 213 -5.49 -21.03 -1.29
CA ALA A 213 -6.38 -21.31 -2.42
C ALA A 213 -6.86 -19.96 -2.99
N PRO A 214 -7.53 -19.91 -4.15
CA PRO A 214 -8.08 -18.66 -4.67
C PRO A 214 -8.88 -17.91 -3.60
N ASP A 215 -8.43 -16.70 -3.29
CA ASP A 215 -8.96 -15.80 -2.25
C ASP A 215 -9.00 -16.35 -0.82
N GLN A 216 -8.31 -17.46 -0.54
CA GLN A 216 -8.12 -18.00 0.81
C GLN A 216 -6.71 -17.66 1.32
N TRP A 217 -6.65 -17.01 2.48
CA TRP A 217 -5.43 -16.46 3.04
C TRP A 217 -5.26 -16.91 4.48
N VAL A 218 -4.02 -17.21 4.86
CA VAL A 218 -3.64 -17.66 6.22
C VAL A 218 -2.47 -16.82 6.70
N ASP A 219 -2.52 -16.40 7.96
CA ASP A 219 -1.42 -15.69 8.63
C ASP A 219 -0.17 -16.56 8.68
N LEU A 220 0.97 -15.96 8.36
CA LEU A 220 2.27 -16.58 8.54
C LEU A 220 2.70 -16.49 10.01
N HIS A 221 3.38 -17.52 10.50
CA HIS A 221 4.07 -17.53 11.79
C HIS A 221 5.57 -17.75 11.61
N ASP A 222 6.36 -17.45 12.65
CA ASP A 222 7.80 -17.70 12.63
C ASP A 222 8.13 -19.19 12.44
N GLY A 223 9.05 -19.47 11.52
CA GLY A 223 9.47 -20.81 11.14
C GLY A 223 8.66 -21.38 9.97
N VAL A 224 8.45 -22.70 9.99
CA VAL A 224 7.87 -23.43 8.86
C VAL A 224 6.35 -23.27 8.80
N ASN A 225 5.88 -22.79 7.67
CA ASN A 225 4.48 -22.63 7.29
C ASN A 225 4.15 -23.64 6.19
N ILE A 226 2.97 -24.25 6.24
CA ILE A 226 2.50 -25.18 5.21
C ILE A 226 1.37 -24.49 4.44
N GLY A 227 1.66 -24.14 3.19
CA GLY A 227 0.73 -23.46 2.27
C GLY A 227 -0.16 -24.41 1.48
N ALA A 228 -0.68 -23.90 0.35
CA ALA A 228 -1.49 -24.67 -0.59
C ALA A 228 -0.78 -25.98 -1.01
N ASN A 229 -1.53 -27.08 -1.17
CA ASN A 229 -1.01 -28.34 -1.72
C ASN A 229 0.21 -28.93 -0.97
N ALA A 230 0.35 -28.65 0.33
CA ALA A 230 1.51 -29.04 1.15
C ALA A 230 2.86 -28.43 0.73
N ALA A 231 2.84 -27.31 0.00
CA ALA A 231 4.02 -26.48 -0.20
C ALA A 231 4.50 -25.96 1.16
N ALA A 232 5.81 -26.04 1.41
CA ALA A 232 6.40 -25.62 2.68
C ALA A 232 7.21 -24.35 2.47
N PHE A 233 7.05 -23.39 3.38
CA PHE A 233 7.72 -22.10 3.36
C PHE A 233 8.28 -21.82 4.74
N GLU A 234 9.34 -21.02 4.82
CA GLU A 234 9.86 -20.51 6.08
C GLU A 234 9.70 -19.00 6.13
N ALA A 235 9.18 -18.49 7.24
CA ALA A 235 9.04 -17.06 7.49
C ALA A 235 9.81 -16.66 8.75
N THR A 236 10.39 -15.47 8.77
CA THR A 236 10.99 -14.87 9.97
C THR A 236 10.50 -13.43 10.12
N ASN A 237 9.94 -13.13 11.30
CA ASN A 237 9.27 -11.89 11.69
C ASN A 237 8.04 -11.52 10.83
N PRO A 238 7.08 -12.43 10.56
CA PRO A 238 5.91 -12.11 9.73
C PRO A 238 4.89 -11.15 10.38
N THR A 239 5.15 -10.68 11.60
CA THR A 239 4.38 -9.60 12.24
C THR A 239 5.07 -8.23 12.16
N ASP A 240 6.22 -8.15 11.50
CA ASP A 240 6.95 -6.91 11.27
C ASP A 240 6.67 -6.31 9.89
N ARG A 241 7.05 -5.05 9.75
CA ARG A 241 7.00 -4.30 8.49
C ARG A 241 7.75 -5.00 7.34
N TYR A 242 8.88 -5.64 7.70
CA TYR A 242 9.72 -6.42 6.80
C TYR A 242 9.86 -7.83 7.39
N PHE A 243 9.76 -8.85 6.54
CA PHE A 243 9.95 -10.23 6.96
C PHE A 243 10.75 -11.01 5.92
N LEU A 244 11.52 -11.99 6.37
CA LEU A 244 12.25 -12.92 5.50
C LEU A 244 11.32 -14.06 5.10
N PHE A 245 11.25 -14.35 3.80
CA PHE A 245 10.46 -15.44 3.23
C PHE A 245 11.35 -16.36 2.41
N ARG A 246 11.18 -17.68 2.56
CA ARG A 246 11.92 -18.71 1.83
C ARG A 246 10.98 -19.84 1.40
N SER A 247 11.10 -20.30 0.16
CA SER A 247 10.43 -21.52 -0.30
C SER A 247 11.26 -22.76 0.04
N LEU A 248 10.64 -23.76 0.65
CA LEU A 248 11.27 -25.04 0.98
C LEU A 248 10.89 -26.15 -0.01
N SER A 249 9.81 -25.95 -0.77
CA SER A 249 9.30 -26.90 -1.76
C SER A 249 9.50 -26.45 -3.21
N GLY A 250 10.21 -25.34 -3.42
CA GLY A 250 10.47 -24.79 -4.75
C GLY A 250 9.24 -24.20 -5.44
N GLN A 251 8.17 -23.92 -4.69
CA GLN A 251 6.89 -23.44 -5.24
C GLN A 251 6.77 -21.92 -5.16
N ASP A 252 6.06 -21.35 -6.12
CA ASP A 252 5.59 -19.97 -6.11
C ASP A 252 4.59 -19.73 -4.98
N ALA A 253 4.50 -18.49 -4.53
CA ALA A 253 3.55 -18.06 -3.52
C ALA A 253 2.96 -16.70 -3.86
N LEU A 254 1.82 -16.40 -3.25
CA LEU A 254 1.23 -15.07 -3.28
C LEU A 254 1.10 -14.58 -1.84
N LEU A 255 1.68 -13.41 -1.57
CA LEU A 255 1.79 -12.85 -0.24
C LEU A 255 1.05 -11.52 -0.15
N ARG A 256 0.50 -11.20 1.01
CA ARG A 256 -0.05 -9.86 1.30
C ARG A 256 0.12 -9.56 2.79
N CYS A 257 -0.03 -8.30 3.19
CA CYS A 257 -0.04 -7.93 4.58
C CYS A 257 -1.40 -7.37 4.97
N VAL A 258 -1.94 -7.83 6.11
CA VAL A 258 -3.01 -7.15 6.82
C VAL A 258 -2.35 -6.16 7.78
N ILE A 259 -2.66 -4.89 7.63
CA ILE A 259 -2.14 -3.82 8.47
C ILE A 259 -3.29 -3.30 9.30
N SER A 260 -3.11 -3.18 10.62
CA SER A 260 -4.17 -2.79 11.53
C SER A 260 -3.73 -1.76 12.55
N ASN A 261 -4.65 -0.92 12.97
CA ASN A 261 -4.53 -0.08 14.17
C ASN A 261 -5.90 0.02 14.88
N THR A 262 -6.04 0.96 15.80
CA THR A 262 -7.30 1.17 16.55
C THR A 262 -8.50 1.54 15.67
N CYS A 263 -8.28 2.03 14.44
CA CYS A 263 -9.37 2.36 13.51
C CYS A 263 -9.88 1.19 12.69
N GLY A 264 -9.11 0.09 12.62
CA GLY A 264 -9.45 -1.05 11.80
C GLY A 264 -8.25 -1.57 11.02
N SER A 265 -8.54 -2.27 9.93
CA SER A 265 -7.55 -2.98 9.13
C SER A 265 -7.68 -2.62 7.66
N ILE A 266 -6.53 -2.50 6.99
CA ILE A 266 -6.40 -2.43 5.54
C ILE A 266 -5.51 -3.57 5.06
N VAL A 267 -5.61 -3.92 3.79
CA VAL A 267 -4.86 -5.04 3.20
C VAL A 267 -4.04 -4.52 2.04
N THR A 268 -2.77 -4.90 1.97
CA THR A 268 -1.92 -4.57 0.83
C THR A 268 -2.43 -5.26 -0.44
N ASN A 269 -1.96 -4.77 -1.58
CA ASN A 269 -1.98 -5.58 -2.78
C ASN A 269 -1.22 -6.89 -2.52
N ALA A 270 -1.63 -7.92 -3.24
CA ALA A 270 -0.93 -9.18 -3.23
C ALA A 270 0.34 -9.07 -4.07
N ALA A 271 1.47 -9.51 -3.53
CA ALA A 271 2.77 -9.57 -4.17
C ALA A 271 3.14 -11.03 -4.48
N PRO A 272 3.33 -11.38 -5.75
CA PRO A 272 3.91 -12.66 -6.16
C PRO A 272 5.31 -12.88 -5.62
N PHE A 273 5.55 -14.12 -5.22
CA PHE A 273 6.88 -14.69 -5.05
C PHE A 273 7.07 -15.76 -6.13
N HIS A 274 8.10 -15.60 -6.95
CA HIS A 274 8.49 -16.61 -7.94
C HIS A 274 9.72 -17.39 -7.46
N ASN A 275 9.60 -18.71 -7.43
CA ASN A 275 10.74 -19.56 -7.15
C ASN A 275 11.27 -20.16 -8.43
N PHE A 276 12.39 -19.64 -8.91
CA PHE A 276 13.05 -20.19 -10.08
C PHE A 276 13.81 -21.46 -9.71
N ASP A 277 13.84 -22.38 -10.67
CA ASP A 277 14.80 -23.49 -10.63
C ASP A 277 16.22 -22.88 -10.53
N PRO A 278 17.11 -23.38 -9.66
CA PRO A 278 18.50 -22.94 -9.62
C PRO A 278 19.19 -22.90 -10.99
N HIS A 279 18.78 -23.74 -11.93
CA HIS A 279 19.31 -23.82 -13.29
C HIS A 279 18.56 -22.90 -14.29
N ASP A 280 17.57 -22.13 -13.84
CA ASP A 280 16.86 -21.19 -14.70
C ASP A 280 17.82 -20.06 -15.15
N PRO A 281 17.86 -19.69 -16.44
CA PRO A 281 18.72 -18.60 -16.91
C PRO A 281 18.42 -17.22 -16.30
N VAL A 282 17.29 -17.05 -15.61
CA VAL A 282 16.96 -15.85 -14.80
C VAL A 282 17.72 -15.85 -13.47
N CYS A 283 18.17 -17.00 -12.99
CA CYS A 283 19.02 -17.11 -11.82
C CYS A 283 20.44 -16.67 -12.17
N PRO A 284 21.08 -15.80 -11.35
CA PRO A 284 22.52 -15.62 -11.42
C PRO A 284 23.19 -16.99 -11.38
N SER A 285 24.12 -17.27 -12.29
CA SER A 285 24.72 -18.58 -12.55
C SER A 285 25.65 -19.06 -11.41
N CYS A 286 25.21 -18.96 -10.17
CA CYS A 286 25.92 -19.46 -9.01
C CYS A 286 25.42 -20.85 -8.61
N ASP A 287 24.98 -21.64 -9.58
CA ASP A 287 24.64 -23.05 -9.35
C ASP A 287 25.93 -23.80 -8.97
N PRO A 288 26.08 -24.22 -7.71
CA PRO A 288 27.31 -24.85 -7.26
C PRO A 288 27.46 -26.29 -7.79
N ASP A 289 26.41 -26.89 -8.38
CA ASP A 289 26.45 -28.21 -9.03
C ASP A 289 27.01 -28.12 -10.47
N THR A 290 28.26 -27.67 -10.58
CA THR A 290 28.92 -27.45 -11.87
C THR A 290 29.09 -28.74 -12.69
N ASN A 291 29.11 -29.91 -12.05
CA ASN A 291 29.25 -31.20 -12.71
C ASN A 291 27.89 -31.85 -13.07
N GLN A 292 26.77 -31.30 -12.59
CA GLN A 292 25.39 -31.71 -12.82
C GLN A 292 25.08 -33.14 -12.41
N ASP A 293 25.70 -33.63 -11.32
CA ASP A 293 25.43 -34.96 -10.77
C ASP A 293 24.28 -34.97 -9.73
N GLY A 294 23.75 -33.79 -9.41
CA GLY A 294 22.60 -33.57 -8.54
C GLY A 294 22.99 -33.25 -7.10
N VAL A 295 24.27 -33.11 -6.77
CA VAL A 295 24.75 -32.70 -5.45
C VAL A 295 25.87 -31.67 -5.54
N ALA A 296 25.69 -30.53 -4.88
CA ALA A 296 26.74 -29.52 -4.75
C ALA A 296 27.81 -29.95 -3.72
N ASP A 297 28.96 -30.43 -4.17
CA ASP A 297 30.03 -30.95 -3.32
C ASP A 297 31.45 -30.79 -3.90
N GLN A 298 32.41 -31.53 -3.34
CA GLN A 298 33.82 -31.42 -3.74
C GLN A 298 34.06 -31.89 -5.19
N GLY A 299 33.17 -32.71 -5.74
CA GLY A 299 33.16 -33.12 -7.14
C GLY A 299 32.92 -31.95 -8.09
N ASP A 300 32.16 -30.94 -7.69
CA ASP A 300 31.96 -29.71 -8.47
C ASP A 300 33.21 -28.86 -8.50
N VAL A 301 33.87 -28.72 -7.35
CA VAL A 301 35.14 -28.01 -7.26
C VAL A 301 36.19 -28.68 -8.16
N ASP A 302 36.29 -30.01 -8.10
CA ASP A 302 37.20 -30.78 -8.96
C ASP A 302 36.87 -30.60 -10.45
N TYR A 303 35.58 -30.56 -10.79
CA TYR A 303 35.10 -30.33 -12.14
C TYR A 303 35.42 -28.92 -12.65
N LEU A 304 35.12 -27.87 -11.87
CA LEU A 304 35.42 -26.49 -12.23
C LEU A 304 36.94 -26.27 -12.35
N ILE A 305 37.75 -26.83 -11.45
CA ILE A 305 39.22 -26.84 -11.57
C ILE A 305 39.65 -27.43 -12.91
N ASN A 306 39.09 -28.57 -13.30
CA ASN A 306 39.40 -29.19 -14.58
C ASN A 306 39.02 -28.30 -15.77
N VAL A 307 37.84 -27.66 -15.75
CA VAL A 307 37.40 -26.77 -16.83
C VAL A 307 38.28 -25.52 -16.92
N VAL A 308 38.54 -24.83 -15.80
CA VAL A 308 39.42 -23.65 -15.73
C VAL A 308 40.84 -23.98 -16.20
N ALA A 309 41.33 -25.19 -15.92
CA ALA A 309 42.63 -25.68 -16.40
C ALA A 309 42.66 -26.05 -17.90
N GLY A 310 41.56 -25.88 -18.63
CA GLY A 310 41.42 -26.20 -20.07
C GLY A 310 41.02 -27.64 -20.38
N GLY A 311 40.47 -28.35 -19.39
CA GLY A 311 39.92 -29.69 -19.54
C GLY A 311 38.58 -29.73 -20.29
N SER A 312 38.00 -30.92 -20.42
CA SER A 312 36.69 -31.07 -21.05
C SER A 312 35.58 -30.43 -20.23
N ASN A 313 34.67 -29.73 -20.88
CA ASN A 313 33.45 -29.17 -20.29
C ASN A 313 32.19 -29.82 -20.90
N PRO A 314 31.90 -31.10 -20.62
CA PRO A 314 30.73 -31.79 -21.14
C PRO A 314 29.40 -31.27 -20.58
N SER A 315 29.38 -30.68 -19.38
CA SER A 315 28.17 -30.06 -18.79
C SER A 315 27.83 -28.72 -19.44
N GLY A 316 28.80 -28.08 -20.12
CA GLY A 316 28.60 -26.82 -20.82
C GLY A 316 28.44 -25.61 -19.90
N ILE A 317 28.90 -25.71 -18.64
CA ILE A 317 28.85 -24.61 -17.67
C ILE A 317 29.75 -23.45 -18.08
N ASP A 318 29.42 -22.24 -17.64
CA ASP A 318 30.34 -21.11 -17.72
C ASP A 318 31.38 -21.24 -16.60
N PRO A 319 32.68 -21.36 -16.90
CA PRO A 319 33.69 -21.48 -15.85
C PRO A 319 33.97 -20.16 -15.10
N ASP A 320 33.45 -19.02 -15.57
CA ASP A 320 33.47 -17.73 -14.87
C ASP A 320 32.35 -17.67 -13.81
N PHE A 321 32.47 -18.53 -12.79
CA PHE A 321 31.51 -18.68 -11.70
C PHE A 321 31.30 -17.38 -10.90
N ASN A 322 32.34 -16.54 -10.76
CA ASN A 322 32.27 -15.27 -10.05
C ASN A 322 31.87 -14.08 -10.95
N GLN A 323 31.74 -14.31 -12.26
CA GLN A 323 31.33 -13.36 -13.29
C GLN A 323 32.20 -12.09 -13.35
N ASP A 324 33.50 -12.20 -13.02
CA ASP A 324 34.42 -11.07 -13.10
C ASP A 324 34.97 -10.83 -14.53
N GLY A 325 34.57 -11.68 -15.46
CA GLY A 325 34.90 -11.63 -16.88
C GLY A 325 36.11 -12.49 -17.25
N VAL A 326 36.69 -13.24 -16.31
CA VAL A 326 37.83 -14.13 -16.54
C VAL A 326 37.67 -15.43 -15.75
N ALA A 327 37.54 -16.55 -16.47
CA ALA A 327 37.61 -17.88 -15.87
C ALA A 327 39.01 -18.19 -15.31
N ASP A 328 39.19 -18.11 -13.99
CA ASP A 328 40.43 -18.33 -13.27
C ASP A 328 40.26 -18.95 -11.86
N GLN A 329 41.22 -18.70 -10.96
CA GLN A 329 41.23 -19.28 -9.61
C GLN A 329 40.24 -18.57 -8.67
N GLY A 330 39.84 -17.35 -8.99
CA GLY A 330 38.79 -16.61 -8.28
C GLY A 330 37.43 -17.30 -8.38
N ASP A 331 37.14 -17.98 -9.49
CA ASP A 331 35.92 -18.78 -9.67
C ASP A 331 35.88 -20.00 -8.77
N ILE A 332 37.03 -20.67 -8.64
CA ILE A 332 37.17 -21.85 -7.76
C ILE A 332 36.99 -21.43 -6.30
N ASP A 333 37.61 -20.32 -5.89
CA ASP A 333 37.45 -19.77 -4.54
C ASP A 333 36.00 -19.38 -4.26
N ALA A 334 35.33 -18.76 -5.24
CA ALA A 334 33.92 -18.41 -5.16
C ALA A 334 33.01 -19.64 -5.04
N LEU A 335 33.23 -20.68 -5.84
CA LEU A 335 32.48 -21.93 -5.76
C LEU A 335 32.66 -22.62 -4.42
N ILE A 336 33.91 -22.71 -3.91
CA ILE A 336 34.20 -23.28 -2.58
C ILE A 336 33.45 -22.50 -1.50
N ASN A 337 33.43 -21.16 -1.59
CA ASN A 337 32.71 -20.33 -0.65
C ASN A 337 31.20 -20.62 -0.68
N VAL A 338 30.59 -20.75 -1.85
CA VAL A 338 29.15 -21.10 -1.99
C VAL A 338 28.86 -22.50 -1.42
N ILE A 339 29.68 -23.52 -1.74
CA ILE A 339 29.53 -24.88 -1.19
C ILE A 339 29.68 -24.88 0.34
N ALA A 340 30.52 -24.00 0.90
CA ALA A 340 30.68 -23.81 2.34
C ALA A 340 29.53 -23.02 3.00
N GLY A 341 28.50 -22.62 2.25
CA GLY A 341 27.33 -21.87 2.71
C GLY A 341 27.49 -20.35 2.61
N GLY A 342 28.49 -19.86 1.88
CA GLY A 342 28.67 -18.46 1.52
C GLY A 342 27.62 -17.98 0.51
N GLN A 343 27.55 -16.65 0.34
CA GLN A 343 26.65 -16.04 -0.65
C GLN A 343 27.15 -16.30 -2.08
N CYS A 344 26.21 -16.38 -3.02
CA CYS A 344 26.50 -16.34 -4.44
C CYS A 344 27.22 -15.02 -4.82
N PRO A 345 28.28 -15.07 -5.65
CA PRO A 345 28.99 -13.89 -6.15
C PRO A 345 28.14 -12.91 -6.94
#